data_AF-A0AAD7P1G2-F1
#
_entry.id   AF-A0AAD7P1G2-F1
#
_cell.length_a   1.000
_cell.length_b   1.000
_cell.length_c   1.000
_cell.angle_alpha   90.00
_cell.angle_beta   90.00
_cell.angle_gamma   90.00
#
_symmetry.space_group_name_H-M   'P 1'
#
loop_
_entity.id
_entity.type
_entity.pdbx_description
1 polymer ?
#
loop_
_entity_poly.entity_id
_entity_poly.type
_entity_poly.pdbx_seq_one_letter_code
_entity_poly.pdbx_strand_id
1 'polypeptide(L)'
;MVSVVAPRSSFPSLDQALHVQRDCPVLFTELGPPSDAVEPFKQLVLRSHTTDLRLYCTVPTWSSSSDNCLDLHDLHQLRAKFLVLIHDIVHALRSSGVTASYVLVPSNSSRCILCAGGCDDLASAIALLQKTPLEPKHQQNVLLADIGCPCLIIT
;
A
#
# COMPACT_ATOMS: atom_id res chain seq x y z
N MET A 1 -23.43 27.21 -45.37
CA MET A 1 -23.40 27.16 -43.89
C MET A 1 -22.94 25.78 -43.48
N VAL A 2 -21.75 25.67 -42.88
CA VAL A 2 -21.12 24.39 -42.50
C VAL A 2 -21.41 24.17 -41.01
N SER A 3 -22.07 23.06 -40.68
CA SER A 3 -22.43 22.71 -39.31
C SER A 3 -21.41 21.69 -38.78
N VAL A 4 -20.70 22.04 -37.71
CA VAL A 4 -19.72 21.19 -37.03
C VAL A 4 -20.45 20.34 -36.00
N VAL A 5 -20.47 19.02 -36.21
CA VAL A 5 -20.92 18.03 -35.24
C VAL A 5 -19.75 17.67 -34.32
N ALA A 6 -19.88 17.96 -33.02
CA ALA A 6 -18.96 17.48 -31.99
C ALA A 6 -19.40 16.09 -31.50
N PRO A 7 -18.49 15.11 -31.35
CA PRO A 7 -18.84 13.82 -30.76
C PRO A 7 -18.90 13.92 -29.23
N ARG A 8 -20.03 13.48 -28.66
CA ARG A 8 -20.17 13.22 -27.23
C ARG A 8 -19.48 11.90 -26.90
N SER A 9 -18.30 11.96 -26.26
CA SER A 9 -17.70 10.80 -25.61
C SER A 9 -18.39 10.55 -24.27
N SER A 10 -19.34 9.63 -24.26
CA SER A 10 -19.89 9.04 -23.03
C SER A 10 -18.82 8.19 -22.36
N PHE A 11 -18.35 8.64 -21.19
CA PHE A 11 -17.57 7.85 -20.25
C PHE A 11 -18.37 6.60 -19.83
N PRO A 12 -17.80 5.39 -19.82
CA PRO A 12 -18.43 4.28 -19.15
C PRO A 12 -18.39 4.51 -17.63
N SER A 13 -19.58 4.56 -17.03
CA SER A 13 -19.81 4.63 -15.60
C SER A 13 -19.15 3.44 -14.92
N LEU A 14 -18.27 3.71 -13.95
CA LEU A 14 -17.54 2.72 -13.17
C LEU A 14 -18.42 2.20 -12.02
N ASP A 15 -19.59 1.68 -12.37
CA ASP A 15 -20.46 0.98 -11.42
C ASP A 15 -20.66 -0.43 -11.94
N GLN A 16 -20.47 -1.40 -11.03
CA GLN A 16 -20.93 -2.78 -11.15
C GLN A 16 -19.94 -3.78 -11.79
N ALA A 17 -18.91 -4.16 -11.02
CA ALA A 17 -18.57 -5.57 -10.80
C ALA A 17 -17.42 -5.73 -9.80
N LEU A 18 -17.71 -5.75 -8.49
CA LEU A 18 -16.90 -6.49 -7.51
C LEU A 18 -17.80 -6.95 -6.34
N HIS A 19 -18.56 -8.02 -6.59
CA HIS A 19 -19.16 -8.82 -5.52
C HIS A 19 -18.22 -10.01 -5.26
N VAL A 20 -17.18 -9.77 -4.46
CA VAL A 20 -16.47 -10.83 -3.75
C VAL A 20 -16.34 -10.37 -2.31
N GLN A 21 -17.40 -10.64 -1.56
CA GLN A 21 -17.42 -10.51 -0.12
C GLN A 21 -16.60 -11.68 0.45
N ARG A 22 -15.33 -11.42 0.74
CA ARG A 22 -14.55 -12.23 1.68
C ARG A 22 -14.52 -11.47 3.00
N ASP A 23 -15.54 -11.67 3.82
CA ASP A 23 -15.54 -11.34 5.25
C ASP A 23 -14.61 -12.32 5.98
N CYS A 24 -13.30 -12.19 5.73
CA CYS A 24 -12.30 -12.66 6.68
C CYS A 24 -11.79 -11.42 7.42
N PRO A 25 -11.79 -11.40 8.77
CA PRO A 25 -11.21 -10.29 9.50
C PRO A 25 -9.72 -10.24 9.17
N VAL A 26 -9.31 -9.20 8.44
CA VAL A 26 -7.91 -8.91 8.16
C VAL A 26 -7.25 -8.61 9.50
N LEU A 27 -6.32 -9.49 9.90
CA LEU A 27 -5.64 -9.37 11.18
C LEU A 27 -4.43 -8.45 11.01
N PHE A 28 -4.50 -7.27 11.63
CA PHE A 28 -3.40 -6.31 11.66
C PHE A 28 -2.52 -6.61 12.87
N THR A 29 -1.23 -6.84 12.63
CA THR A 29 -0.22 -6.97 13.68
C THR A 29 0.58 -5.67 13.74
N GLU A 30 0.57 -5.01 14.88
CA GLU A 30 1.36 -3.80 15.11
C GLU A 30 2.81 -4.20 15.44
N LEU A 31 3.76 -3.76 14.60
CA LEU A 31 5.18 -4.15 14.68
C LEU A 31 6.07 -3.07 15.27
N GLY A 32 5.52 -1.93 15.71
CA GLY A 32 6.29 -0.81 16.23
C GLY A 32 7.08 -0.08 15.12
N PRO A 33 8.36 0.27 15.32
CA PRO A 33 9.12 1.07 14.37
C PRO A 33 9.41 0.31 13.05
N PRO A 34 9.67 1.02 11.94
CA PRO A 34 9.85 0.40 10.63
C PRO A 34 11.00 -0.59 10.55
N SER A 35 12.09 -0.40 11.32
CA SER A 35 13.21 -1.34 11.38
C SER A 35 12.78 -2.75 11.81
N ASP A 36 11.82 -2.83 12.72
CA ASP A 36 11.41 -4.08 13.37
C ASP A 36 10.42 -4.84 12.47
N ALA A 37 9.85 -4.16 11.48
CA ALA A 37 8.90 -4.72 10.53
C ALA A 37 9.55 -5.50 9.37
N VAL A 38 10.85 -5.31 9.15
CA VAL A 38 11.58 -5.92 8.02
C VAL A 38 11.61 -7.45 8.14
N GLU A 39 11.96 -7.97 9.31
CA GLU A 39 12.14 -9.42 9.51
C GLU A 39 10.80 -10.19 9.51
N PRO A 40 9.73 -9.73 10.19
CA PRO A 40 8.41 -10.37 10.11
C PRO A 40 7.85 -10.40 8.69
N PHE A 41 8.03 -9.30 7.94
CA PHE A 41 7.60 -9.23 6.55
C PHE A 41 8.38 -10.21 5.67
N LYS A 42 9.71 -10.24 5.82
CA LYS A 42 10.56 -11.19 5.11
C LYS A 42 10.15 -12.63 5.39
N GLN A 43 9.86 -12.99 6.64
CA GLN A 43 9.40 -14.34 6.99
C GLN A 43 8.08 -14.70 6.30
N LEU A 44 7.14 -13.77 6.19
CA LEU A 44 5.90 -14.00 5.45
C LEU A 44 6.14 -14.22 3.96
N VAL A 45 7.02 -13.41 3.34
CA VAL A 45 7.39 -13.57 1.92
C VAL A 45 8.13 -14.89 1.66
N LEU A 46 8.98 -15.33 2.59
CA LEU A 46 9.69 -16.60 2.44
C LEU A 46 8.75 -17.81 2.59
N ARG A 47 7.71 -17.69 3.43
CA ARG A 47 6.66 -18.73 3.57
C ARG A 47 5.83 -18.91 2.31
N SER A 48 5.68 -17.87 1.48
CA SER A 48 4.98 -17.98 0.20
C SER A 48 5.83 -18.62 -0.91
N HIS A 49 7.06 -19.05 -0.61
CA HIS A 49 7.98 -19.74 -1.54
C HIS A 49 8.27 -18.99 -2.85
N THR A 50 8.07 -17.68 -2.87
CA THR A 50 8.32 -16.81 -4.03
C THR A 50 9.80 -16.48 -4.15
N THR A 51 10.42 -16.82 -5.28
CA THR A 51 11.83 -16.54 -5.58
C THR A 51 12.03 -15.26 -6.41
N ASP A 52 10.98 -14.78 -7.07
CA ASP A 52 10.91 -13.49 -7.75
C ASP A 52 9.71 -12.71 -7.19
N LEU A 53 9.97 -11.50 -6.70
CA LEU A 53 9.02 -10.70 -5.96
C LEU A 53 9.06 -9.25 -6.44
N ARG A 54 7.88 -8.74 -6.79
CA ARG A 54 7.69 -7.33 -7.12
C ARG A 54 6.84 -6.68 -6.05
N LEU A 55 7.44 -5.74 -5.31
CA LEU A 55 6.75 -4.95 -4.30
C LEU A 55 5.99 -3.80 -4.96
N TYR A 56 4.73 -3.62 -4.58
CA TYR A 56 3.95 -2.45 -4.96
C TYR A 56 3.82 -1.53 -3.76
N CYS A 57 4.30 -0.31 -3.91
CA CYS A 57 4.44 0.65 -2.83
C CYS A 57 3.66 1.92 -3.15
N THR A 58 2.71 2.31 -2.31
CA THR A 58 2.02 3.59 -2.48
C THR A 58 2.74 4.70 -1.75
N VAL A 59 3.01 5.79 -2.47
CA VAL A 59 3.58 7.02 -1.91
C VAL A 59 2.46 8.04 -1.78
N PRO A 60 2.18 8.54 -0.56
CA PRO A 60 1.09 9.47 -0.33
C PRO A 60 1.39 10.78 -1.05
N THR A 61 0.50 11.21 -1.92
CA THR A 61 0.48 12.52 -2.58
C THR A 61 -0.35 13.47 -1.72
N TRP A 62 0.03 14.75 -1.68
CA TRP A 62 -0.72 15.72 -0.90
C TRP A 62 -2.17 15.74 -1.39
N SER A 63 -3.12 15.47 -0.48
CA SER A 63 -4.54 15.48 -0.78
C SER A 63 -5.26 16.33 0.25
N SER A 64 -6.06 17.30 -0.20
CA SER A 64 -6.84 18.18 0.68
C SER A 64 -7.92 17.43 1.49
N SER A 65 -8.20 16.18 1.16
CA SER A 65 -9.24 15.35 1.79
C SER A 65 -8.69 14.32 2.79
N SER A 66 -7.42 14.39 3.18
CA SER A 66 -6.87 13.42 4.12
C SER A 66 -7.37 13.70 5.54
N ASP A 67 -8.06 12.72 6.14
CA ASP A 67 -8.57 12.77 7.52
C ASP A 67 -7.46 12.88 8.60
N ASN A 68 -6.19 12.76 8.21
CA ASN A 68 -5.06 13.00 9.10
C ASN A 68 -4.57 14.44 8.92
N CYS A 69 -4.52 15.21 10.01
CA CYS A 69 -3.92 16.54 10.09
C CYS A 69 -2.39 16.52 9.95
N LEU A 70 -1.84 15.82 8.94
CA LEU A 70 -0.41 15.85 8.63
C LEU A 70 -0.10 17.15 7.89
N ASP A 71 0.90 17.88 8.37
CA ASP A 71 1.44 18.99 7.60
C ASP A 71 2.36 18.47 6.47
N LEU A 72 2.85 19.40 5.64
CA LEU A 72 3.73 19.03 4.53
C LEU A 72 5.07 18.44 5.02
N HIS A 73 5.51 18.83 6.23
CA HIS A 73 6.74 18.37 6.83
C HIS A 73 6.62 16.91 7.26
N ASP A 74 5.55 16.56 7.98
CA ASP A 74 5.25 15.20 8.42
C ASP A 74 5.09 14.27 7.22
N LEU A 75 4.38 14.72 6.18
CA LEU A 75 4.24 13.95 4.93
C LEU A 75 5.60 13.69 4.28
N HIS A 76 6.48 14.69 4.26
CA HIS A 76 7.83 14.52 3.72
C HIS A 76 8.67 13.54 4.55
N GLN A 77 8.62 13.65 5.88
CA GLN A 77 9.29 12.70 6.78
C GLN A 77 8.76 11.28 6.61
N LEU A 78 7.44 11.10 6.49
CA LEU A 78 6.80 9.81 6.28
C LEU A 78 7.27 9.18 4.96
N ARG A 79 7.29 9.95 3.87
CA ARG A 79 7.82 9.49 2.57
C ARG A 79 9.29 9.08 2.68
N ALA A 80 10.11 9.86 3.36
CA ALA A 80 11.52 9.54 3.55
C ALA A 80 11.71 8.23 4.34
N LYS A 81 11.01 8.09 5.47
CA LYS A 81 11.03 6.86 6.28
C LYS A 81 10.54 5.64 5.49
N PHE A 82 9.48 5.81 4.69
CA PHE A 82 8.94 4.74 3.87
C PHE A 82 9.91 4.27 2.79
N LEU A 83 10.63 5.17 2.15
CA LEU A 83 11.65 4.82 1.15
C LEU A 83 12.83 4.05 1.78
N VAL A 84 13.25 4.44 2.98
CA VAL A 84 14.27 3.69 3.75
C VAL A 84 13.76 2.28 4.07
N LEU A 85 12.52 2.15 4.54
CA LEU A 85 11.93 0.84 4.82
C LEU A 85 11.87 -0.06 3.58
N ILE A 86 11.43 0.47 2.42
CA ILE A 86 11.40 -0.28 1.16
C ILE A 86 12.81 -0.79 0.83
N HIS A 87 13.82 0.07 0.98
CA HIS A 87 15.19 -0.30 0.70
C HIS A 87 15.67 -1.42 1.63
N ASP A 88 15.40 -1.32 2.93
CA ASP A 88 15.81 -2.33 3.91
C ASP A 88 15.13 -3.67 3.66
N ILE A 89 13.84 -3.67 3.31
CA ILE A 89 13.10 -4.89 2.93
C ILE A 89 13.68 -5.52 1.67
N VAL A 90 13.88 -4.73 0.61
CA VAL A 90 14.43 -5.24 -0.65
C VAL A 90 15.83 -5.81 -0.42
N HIS A 91 16.66 -5.14 0.37
CA HIS A 91 17.98 -5.62 0.73
C HIS A 91 17.92 -6.92 1.54
N ALA A 92 17.04 -7.00 2.56
CA ALA A 92 16.87 -8.19 3.40
C ALA A 92 16.32 -9.40 2.62
N LEU A 93 15.48 -9.18 1.62
CA LEU A 93 14.95 -10.20 0.72
C LEU A 93 16.04 -10.71 -0.24
N ARG A 94 16.81 -9.79 -0.84
CA ARG A 94 17.92 -10.15 -1.74
C ARG A 94 19.02 -10.91 -1.03
N SER A 95 19.34 -10.55 0.21
CA SER A 95 20.32 -11.29 1.02
C SER A 95 19.86 -12.70 1.38
N SER A 96 18.55 -12.98 1.35
CA SER A 96 18.00 -14.34 1.46
C SER A 96 17.84 -15.08 0.12
N GLY A 97 18.34 -14.52 -0.98
CA GLY A 97 18.28 -15.16 -2.30
C GLY A 97 16.98 -14.92 -3.08
N VAL A 98 16.14 -13.99 -2.65
CA VAL A 98 14.92 -13.59 -3.39
C VAL A 98 15.26 -12.47 -4.36
N THR A 99 14.89 -12.62 -5.63
CA THR A 99 14.97 -11.54 -6.62
C THR A 99 13.86 -10.54 -6.33
N ALA A 100 14.19 -9.45 -5.62
CA ALA A 100 13.21 -8.44 -5.23
C ALA A 100 13.34 -7.17 -6.08
N SER A 101 12.22 -6.68 -6.60
CA SER A 101 12.06 -5.37 -7.25
C SER A 101 10.90 -4.60 -6.62
N TYR A 102 10.79 -3.29 -6.86
CA TYR A 102 9.70 -2.47 -6.33
C TYR A 102 9.16 -1.48 -7.36
N VAL A 103 7.91 -1.06 -7.16
CA VAL A 103 7.22 -0.04 -7.95
C VAL A 103 6.62 0.97 -6.99
N LEU A 104 6.88 2.25 -7.25
CA LEU A 104 6.26 3.36 -6.51
C LEU A 104 5.03 3.86 -7.27
N VAL A 105 3.88 3.91 -6.61
CA VAL A 105 2.62 4.38 -7.16
C VAL A 105 2.13 5.57 -6.34
N PRO A 106 1.79 6.71 -6.94
CA PRO A 106 1.20 7.82 -6.20
C PRO A 106 -0.18 7.43 -5.65
N SER A 107 -0.48 7.81 -4.42
CA SER A 107 -1.78 7.57 -3.77
C SER A 107 -2.34 8.85 -3.19
N ASN A 108 -3.65 9.04 -3.19
CA ASN A 108 -4.34 10.16 -2.55
C ASN A 108 -4.61 9.93 -1.04
N SER A 109 -4.13 8.81 -0.49
CA SER A 109 -4.17 8.53 0.95
C SER A 109 -2.99 9.20 1.67
N SER A 110 -3.16 9.50 2.97
CA SER A 110 -2.09 9.96 3.87
C SER A 110 -1.20 8.81 4.38
N ARG A 111 -1.49 7.57 4.02
CA ARG A 111 -0.77 6.36 4.49
C ARG A 111 0.15 5.81 3.40
N CYS A 112 1.27 5.22 3.81
CA CYS A 112 2.15 4.45 2.94
C CYS A 112 1.80 2.96 3.03
N ILE A 113 1.72 2.27 1.90
CA ILE A 113 1.34 0.85 1.84
C ILE A 113 2.38 0.13 0.97
N LEU A 114 2.83 -1.04 1.39
CA LEU A 114 3.76 -1.89 0.67
C LEU A 114 3.18 -3.30 0.61
N CYS A 115 2.97 -3.83 -0.59
CA CYS A 115 2.44 -5.19 -0.79
C CYS A 115 3.44 -6.06 -1.56
N ALA A 116 3.64 -7.29 -1.11
CA ALA A 116 4.36 -8.34 -1.82
C ALA A 116 3.39 -9.20 -2.65
N GLY A 117 2.98 -8.71 -3.82
CA GLY A 117 1.93 -9.35 -4.62
C GLY A 117 1.68 -8.66 -5.96
N GLY A 118 0.59 -9.01 -6.62
CA GLY A 118 0.15 -8.36 -7.86
C GLY A 118 -0.46 -6.98 -7.60
N CYS A 119 -0.68 -6.21 -8.69
CA CYS A 119 -1.31 -4.89 -8.61
C CYS A 119 -2.75 -4.95 -8.05
N ASP A 120 -3.47 -6.05 -8.32
CA ASP A 120 -4.83 -6.27 -7.81
C ASP A 120 -4.87 -6.37 -6.28
N ASP A 121 -3.77 -6.81 -5.67
CA ASP A 121 -3.63 -6.91 -4.22
C ASP A 121 -3.47 -5.53 -3.57
N LEU A 122 -2.83 -4.58 -4.27
CA LEU A 122 -2.66 -3.21 -3.80
C LEU A 122 -4.00 -2.46 -3.77
N ALA A 123 -4.80 -2.57 -4.82
CA ALA A 123 -6.14 -1.96 -4.85
C ALA A 123 -7.03 -2.50 -3.72
N SER A 124 -6.94 -3.81 -3.48
CA SER A 124 -7.63 -4.48 -2.38
C SER A 124 -7.13 -4.00 -1.02
N ALA A 125 -5.82 -3.84 -0.83
CA ALA A 125 -5.22 -3.28 0.39
C ALA A 125 -5.73 -1.86 0.68
N ILE A 126 -5.73 -0.99 -0.34
CA ILE A 126 -6.21 0.39 -0.24
C ILE A 126 -7.69 0.40 0.13
N ALA A 127 -8.51 -0.41 -0.54
CA ALA A 127 -9.94 -0.48 -0.28
C ALA A 127 -10.27 -1.01 1.13
N LEU A 128 -9.49 -1.96 1.63
CA LEU A 128 -9.61 -2.45 3.01
C LEU A 128 -9.23 -1.37 4.02
N LEU A 129 -8.15 -0.63 3.77
CA LEU A 129 -7.68 0.45 4.64
C LEU A 129 -8.59 1.66 4.71
N GLN A 130 -9.36 1.91 3.65
CA GLN A 130 -10.40 2.93 3.66
C GLN A 130 -11.60 2.52 4.52
N LYS A 131 -11.85 1.22 4.66
CA LYS A 131 -12.99 0.68 5.42
C LYS A 131 -12.67 0.42 6.89
N THR A 132 -11.39 0.22 7.23
CA THR A 132 -10.97 -0.03 8.61
C THR A 132 -10.62 1.27 9.32
N PRO A 133 -11.34 1.65 10.40
CA PRO A 133 -10.92 2.73 11.28
C PRO A 133 -9.68 2.27 12.04
N LEU A 134 -8.50 2.58 11.50
CA LEU A 134 -7.25 2.44 12.23
C LEU A 134 -7.20 3.58 13.24
N GLU A 135 -7.48 3.24 14.50
CA GLU A 135 -7.34 4.16 15.62
C GLU A 135 -5.91 4.71 15.66
N PRO A 136 -5.71 6.03 15.60
CA PRO A 136 -4.39 6.65 15.60
C PRO A 136 -3.80 6.62 17.01
N LYS A 137 -3.53 5.42 17.55
CA LYS A 137 -2.96 5.28 18.89
C LYS A 137 -1.49 5.63 18.94
N HIS A 138 -0.77 5.55 17.82
CA HIS A 138 0.62 6.01 17.68
C HIS A 138 0.88 6.38 16.22
N GLN A 139 1.17 7.66 15.97
CA GLN A 139 1.78 8.07 14.70
C GLN A 139 3.16 7.40 14.61
N GLN A 140 3.49 6.78 13.47
CA GLN A 140 4.75 6.07 13.16
C GLN A 140 4.83 4.55 13.44
N ASN A 141 3.72 3.88 13.73
CA ASN A 141 3.76 2.42 13.83
C ASN A 141 3.55 1.76 12.46
N VAL A 142 4.26 0.66 12.26
CA VAL A 142 4.10 -0.18 11.08
C VAL A 142 3.14 -1.31 11.39
N LEU A 143 2.09 -1.43 10.60
CA LEU A 143 1.11 -2.50 10.68
C LEU A 143 1.41 -3.53 9.61
N LEU A 144 1.49 -4.79 10.00
CA LEU A 144 1.58 -5.94 9.10
C LEU A 144 0.21 -6.57 8.94
N ALA A 145 -0.20 -6.78 7.70
CA ALA A 145 -1.43 -7.46 7.35
C ALA A 145 -1.15 -8.56 6.31
N ASP A 146 -1.90 -9.65 6.40
CA ASP A 146 -1.96 -10.66 5.35
C ASP A 146 -3.37 -10.65 4.74
N ILE A 147 -3.49 -10.04 3.58
CA ILE A 147 -4.76 -9.86 2.85
C ILE A 147 -4.90 -10.87 1.69
N GLY A 148 -4.16 -11.98 1.75
CA GLY A 148 -3.88 -12.86 0.63
C GLY A 148 -2.49 -12.64 0.03
N CYS A 149 -1.85 -11.51 0.39
CA CYS A 149 -0.44 -11.25 0.21
C CYS A 149 0.12 -10.49 1.43
N PRO A 150 1.42 -10.63 1.75
CA PRO A 150 2.05 -9.86 2.82
C PRO A 150 1.99 -8.36 2.50
N CYS A 151 1.46 -7.56 3.43
CA CYS A 151 1.29 -6.13 3.29
C CYS A 151 1.79 -5.39 4.55
N LEU A 152 2.50 -4.29 4.35
CA LEU A 152 2.94 -3.36 5.40
C LEU A 152 2.30 -1.99 5.19
N ILE A 153 1.86 -1.39 6.29
CA ILE A 153 1.20 -0.09 6.29
C ILE A 153 1.89 0.79 7.31
N ILE A 154 2.26 2.01 6.91
CA ILE A 154 2.79 3.02 7.82
C ILE A 154 1.73 4.12 8.00
N THR A 155 1.39 4.39 9.25
CA THR A 155 0.40 5.40 9.67
C THR A 155 1.03 6.64 10.29
#